data_AF-A0A2N6ET62-F1
#
_entry.id   AF-A0A2N6ET62-F1
#
_cell.length_a   1.000
_cell.length_b   1.000
_cell.length_c   1.000
_cell.angle_alpha   90.00
_cell.angle_beta   90.00
_cell.angle_gamma   90.00
#
_symmetry.space_group_name_H-M   'P 1'
#
loop_
_entity.id
_entity.type
_entity.pdbx_description
1 polymer ?
#
loop_
_entity_poly.entity_id
_entity_poly.type
_entity_poly.pdbx_seq_one_letter_code
_entity_poly.pdbx_strand_id
1 'polypeptide(L)'
;MKKRDILLLIGALAIILFLVAAPDETTTRVPSDETHQRFYSLVKEEGKKAAEKFCEDCHNEEQVAFPKDHPPKFRCLFCHKLEQ
;
A
#
# COMPACT_ATOMS: atom_id res chain seq x y z
N MET A 1 34.84 -18.86 8.51
CA MET A 1 34.08 -17.59 8.58
C MET A 1 34.77 -16.65 9.56
N LYS A 2 35.01 -15.40 9.16
CA LYS A 2 35.59 -14.38 10.03
C LYS A 2 34.53 -13.90 11.03
N LYS A 3 34.95 -13.33 12.16
CA LYS A 3 34.03 -12.76 13.18
C LYS A 3 33.03 -11.75 12.57
N ARG A 4 33.48 -11.00 11.56
CA ARG A 4 32.66 -10.05 10.79
C ARG A 4 31.55 -10.73 9.99
N ASP A 5 31.82 -11.90 9.42
CA ASP A 5 30.84 -12.66 8.64
C ASP A 5 29.74 -13.20 9.56
N ILE A 6 30.11 -13.67 10.75
CA ILE A 6 29.16 -14.14 11.77
C ILE A 6 28.26 -12.99 12.25
N LEU A 7 28.83 -11.82 12.56
CA LEU A 7 28.06 -10.63 12.96
C LEU A 7 27.09 -10.19 11.88
N LEU A 8 27.51 -10.20 10.60
CA LEU A 8 26.65 -9.85 9.48
C LEU A 8 25.48 -10.82 9.35
N LEU A 9 25.72 -12.13 9.49
CA LEU A 9 24.66 -13.14 9.42
C LEU A 9 23.66 -13.02 10.59
N ILE A 10 24.15 -12.77 11.81
CA ILE A 10 23.28 -12.53 12.96
C ILE A 10 22.42 -11.29 12.73
N GLY A 11 23.01 -10.19 12.26
CA GLY A 11 22.28 -8.97 11.94
C GLY A 11 21.23 -9.18 10.85
N ALA A 12 21.58 -9.89 9.77
CA ALA A 12 20.64 -10.23 8.69
C ALA A 12 19.48 -11.09 9.22
N LEU A 13 19.77 -12.10 10.04
CA LEU A 13 18.75 -12.95 10.64
C LEU A 13 17.81 -12.13 11.54
N ALA A 14 18.34 -11.23 12.36
CA ALA A 14 17.54 -10.36 13.22
C ALA A 14 16.60 -9.46 12.41
N ILE A 15 17.08 -8.86 11.32
CA ILE A 15 16.24 -8.04 10.42
C ILE A 15 15.13 -8.89 9.79
N ILE A 16 15.45 -10.09 9.31
CA ILE A 16 14.45 -10.99 8.71
C ILE A 16 13.38 -11.37 9.73
N LEU A 17 13.78 -11.80 10.94
CA LEU A 17 12.84 -12.16 12.00
C LEU A 17 11.96 -10.98 12.40
N PHE A 18 12.52 -9.77 12.48
CA PHE A 18 11.75 -8.56 12.75
C PHE A 18 10.72 -8.26 11.65
N LEU A 19 11.10 -8.37 10.38
CA LEU A 19 10.20 -8.12 9.24
C LEU A 19 9.10 -9.18 9.13
N VAL A 20 9.39 -10.44 9.44
CA VAL A 20 8.39 -11.53 9.44
C VAL A 20 7.39 -11.37 10.59
N ALA A 21 7.80 -10.76 11.70
CA ALA A 21 6.93 -10.46 12.84
C ALA A 21 6.07 -9.20 12.65
N ALA A 22 6.12 -8.55 11.47
CA ALA A 22 5.30 -7.39 11.20
C ALA A 22 3.80 -7.72 11.28
N PRO A 23 2.97 -6.83 11.85
CA PRO A 23 1.53 -7.06 11.96
C PRO A 23 0.86 -7.06 10.58
N ASP A 24 -0.34 -7.65 10.53
CA ASP A 24 -1.18 -7.64 9.33
C ASP A 24 -1.54 -6.21 8.88
N GLU A 25 -1.89 -6.08 7.60
CA GLU A 25 -2.34 -4.82 7.03
C GLU A 25 -3.65 -4.35 7.69
N THR A 26 -3.69 -3.08 8.10
CA THR A 26 -4.84 -2.49 8.80
C THR A 26 -5.74 -1.65 7.89
N THR A 27 -5.36 -1.50 6.63
CA THR A 27 -6.01 -0.61 5.66
C THR A 27 -6.99 -1.37 4.78
N THR A 28 -8.11 -0.74 4.46
CA THR A 28 -9.14 -1.34 3.60
C THR A 28 -8.65 -1.45 2.15
N ARG A 29 -9.03 -2.53 1.46
CA ARG A 29 -8.78 -2.71 0.03
C ARG A 29 -9.74 -1.88 -0.82
N VAL A 30 -9.34 -1.60 -2.05
CA VAL A 30 -10.21 -0.94 -3.03
C VAL A 30 -11.28 -1.93 -3.49
N PRO A 31 -12.58 -1.59 -3.42
CA PRO A 31 -13.64 -2.48 -3.85
C PRO A 31 -13.50 -2.90 -5.32
N SER A 32 -13.92 -4.12 -5.66
CA SER A 32 -14.03 -4.60 -7.06
C SER A 32 -15.44 -4.36 -7.64
N ASP A 33 -15.99 -3.18 -7.42
CA ASP A 33 -17.32 -2.80 -7.92
C ASP A 33 -17.27 -2.06 -9.27
N GLU A 34 -18.43 -1.81 -9.87
CA GLU A 34 -18.56 -1.12 -11.17
C GLU A 34 -17.89 0.26 -11.19
N THR A 35 -17.87 0.97 -10.05
CA THR A 35 -17.28 2.31 -9.94
C THR A 35 -15.75 2.23 -9.96
N HIS A 36 -15.19 1.21 -9.32
CA HIS A 36 -13.75 1.05 -9.15
C HIS A 36 -13.09 0.17 -10.22
N GLN A 37 -13.87 -0.60 -10.98
CA GLN A 37 -13.37 -1.57 -11.96
C GLN A 37 -12.42 -0.96 -12.98
N ARG A 38 -12.68 0.28 -13.42
CA ARG A 38 -11.79 0.99 -14.37
C ARG A 38 -10.37 1.13 -13.82
N PHE A 39 -10.21 1.34 -12.52
CA PHE A 39 -8.90 1.51 -11.90
C PHE A 39 -8.13 0.19 -11.81
N TYR A 40 -8.80 -0.96 -11.71
CA TYR A 40 -8.12 -2.26 -11.81
C TYR A 40 -7.44 -2.44 -13.16
N SER A 41 -8.15 -2.13 -14.26
CA SER A 41 -7.59 -2.17 -15.61
C SER A 41 -6.44 -1.17 -15.76
N LEU A 42 -6.64 0.07 -15.30
CA LEU A 42 -5.63 1.12 -15.40
C LEU A 42 -4.36 0.80 -14.60
N VAL A 43 -4.48 0.19 -13.42
CA VAL A 43 -3.32 -0.26 -12.64
C VAL A 43 -2.57 -1.37 -13.37
N LYS A 44 -3.27 -2.27 -14.06
CA LYS A 44 -2.66 -3.36 -14.82
C LYS A 44 -1.90 -2.85 -16.06
N GLU A 45 -2.43 -1.82 -16.71
CA GLU A 45 -1.90 -1.29 -17.97
C GLU A 45 -0.81 -0.22 -17.76
N GLU A 46 -1.07 0.73 -16.85
CA GLU A 46 -0.24 1.94 -16.68
C GLU A 46 0.41 2.03 -15.28
N GLY A 47 0.01 1.16 -14.36
CA GLY A 47 0.55 1.09 -13.00
C GLY A 47 -0.19 1.94 -11.98
N LYS A 48 0.10 1.68 -10.70
CA LYS A 48 -0.60 2.27 -9.54
C LYS A 48 -0.65 3.79 -9.55
N LYS A 49 0.48 4.44 -9.83
CA LYS A 49 0.58 5.91 -9.83
C LYS A 49 -0.28 6.58 -10.89
N ALA A 50 -0.56 5.90 -12.01
CA ALA A 50 -1.43 6.44 -13.05
C ALA A 50 -2.88 6.46 -12.56
N ALA A 51 -3.33 5.35 -11.96
CA ALA A 51 -4.68 5.23 -11.42
C ALA A 51 -4.95 6.12 -10.20
N GLU A 52 -3.99 6.26 -9.29
CA GLU A 52 -4.12 7.06 -8.05
C GLU A 52 -4.50 8.54 -8.30
N LYS A 53 -4.19 9.08 -9.49
CA LYS A 53 -4.50 10.49 -9.85
C LYS A 53 -5.99 10.80 -9.91
N PHE A 54 -6.82 9.79 -10.13
CA PHE A 54 -8.26 9.95 -10.33
C PHE A 54 -9.05 9.64 -9.05
N CYS A 55 -8.39 9.16 -7.99
CA CYS A 55 -9.08 8.81 -6.75
C CYS A 55 -9.69 10.04 -6.07
N GLU A 56 -9.01 11.20 -6.13
CA GLU A 56 -9.48 12.44 -5.51
C GLU A 56 -10.68 13.08 -6.23
N ASP A 57 -11.01 12.62 -7.44
CA ASP A 57 -12.20 13.10 -8.17
C ASP A 57 -13.49 12.82 -7.37
N CYS A 58 -13.50 11.74 -6.57
CA CYS A 58 -14.60 11.38 -5.67
C CYS A 58 -14.16 11.34 -4.18
N HIS A 59 -12.94 10.91 -3.87
CA HIS A 59 -12.43 10.88 -2.51
C HIS A 59 -11.83 12.23 -2.11
N ASN A 60 -12.70 13.11 -1.62
CA ASN A 60 -12.39 14.48 -1.24
C ASN A 60 -13.35 14.96 -0.14
N GLU A 61 -13.17 16.19 0.34
CA GLU A 61 -13.96 16.74 1.45
C GLU A 61 -15.45 16.95 1.11
N GLU A 62 -15.80 17.04 -0.18
CA GLU A 62 -17.16 17.37 -0.64
C GLU A 62 -18.02 16.13 -0.94
N GLN A 63 -17.41 15.06 -1.45
CA GLN A 63 -18.10 13.83 -1.86
C GLN A 63 -17.85 12.69 -0.86
N VAL A 64 -16.70 12.01 -0.99
CA VAL A 64 -16.32 10.90 -0.10
C VAL A 64 -15.19 11.37 0.82
N ALA A 65 -15.58 11.98 1.94
CA ALA A 65 -14.66 12.54 2.91
C ALA A 65 -13.79 11.47 3.57
N PHE A 66 -12.50 11.77 3.70
CA PHE A 66 -11.57 10.94 4.44
C PHE A 66 -11.82 11.04 5.96
N PRO A 67 -11.50 9.98 6.72
CA PRO A 67 -11.45 10.06 8.18
C PRO A 67 -10.48 11.16 8.65
N LYS A 68 -10.72 11.72 9.85
CA LYS A 68 -9.89 12.80 10.43
C LYS A 68 -8.40 12.45 10.52
N ASP A 69 -8.10 11.18 10.78
CA ASP A 69 -6.73 10.69 10.96
C ASP A 69 -6.14 10.11 9.67
N HIS A 70 -6.75 10.37 8.50
CA HIS A 70 -6.23 9.87 7.24
C HIS A 70 -4.89 10.56 6.88
N PRO A 71 -3.87 9.79 6.47
CA PRO A 71 -2.57 10.36 6.11
C PRO A 71 -2.65 11.24 4.86
N PRO A 72 -1.60 12.03 4.55
CA PRO A 72 -1.56 12.86 3.36
C PRO A 72 -1.77 12.06 2.06
N LYS A 73 -2.44 12.67 1.08
CA LYS A 73 -3.01 12.01 -0.13
C LYS A 73 -2.00 11.78 -1.27
N PHE A 74 -0.76 11.37 -0.97
CA PHE A 74 0.27 11.25 -2.02
C PHE A 74 0.28 9.90 -2.75
N ARG A 75 -0.22 8.83 -2.12
CA ARG A 75 -0.16 7.44 -2.64
C ARG A 75 -1.31 6.55 -2.14
N CYS A 76 -2.49 6.62 -2.77
CA CYS A 76 -3.67 5.85 -2.33
C CYS A 76 -3.43 4.33 -2.38
N LEU A 77 -2.95 3.78 -3.51
CA LEU A 77 -2.80 2.34 -3.72
C LEU A 77 -1.51 1.73 -3.13
N PHE A 78 -0.79 2.52 -2.33
CA PHE A 78 0.27 1.99 -1.46
C PHE A 78 -0.35 1.33 -0.21
N CYS A 79 -1.32 2.01 0.40
CA CYS A 79 -2.05 1.52 1.56
C CYS A 79 -3.33 0.78 1.16
N HIS A 80 -4.12 1.34 0.23
CA HIS A 80 -5.36 0.73 -0.25
C HIS A 80 -5.08 -0.19 -1.44
N LYS A 81 -4.66 -1.43 -1.14
CA LYS A 81 -4.36 -2.41 -2.19
C LYS A 81 -5.63 -2.80 -2.95
N LEU A 82 -5.47 -3.19 -4.21
CA LEU A 82 -6.54 -3.84 -4.96
C LEU A 82 -6.88 -5.21 -4.31
N GLU A 83 -8.10 -5.68 -4.50
CA GLU A 83 -8.47 -7.07 -4.22
C GLU A 83 -7.64 -8.01 -5.12
N GLN A 84 -7.35 -9.19 -4.57
CA GLN A 84 -6.54 -10.22 -5.24
C GLN A 84 -7.41 -11.16 -6.05
#